data_AF-A0A3M1K5M3-F1
#
_entry.id   AF-A0A3M1K5M3-F1
#
_cell.length_a   1.000
_cell.length_b   1.000
_cell.length_c   1.000
_cell.angle_alpha   90.00
_cell.angle_beta   90.00
_cell.angle_gamma   90.00
#
_symmetry.space_group_name_H-M   'P 1'
#
loop_
_entity.id
_entity.type
_entity.pdbx_description
1 polymer ?
#
loop_
_entity_poly.entity_id
_entity_poly.type
_entity_poly.pdbx_seq_one_letter_code
_entity_poly.pdbx_strand_id
1 'polypeptide(L)'
;AQVQYLYEQQGKIRKLERDKAIIQATLDMVDAALDALEFQTLIAATCNTPVQCAVGALSAGAGGKLRASLTAARVGIGAGIAATKGGLGLGVGIVEGQIKDLEDGLARWDIGRQCDYAEVDSNAKVKNLLLEVKHRQRDILDAQVQLNLVTSKLNGLQDEAKRLLAEREEAEALAIEAEAARNDPNVRIYKNDAVITADRTFDRALREAYKLTKIYEYYTSQSYAALGDLFLVRLVQFGQPSLESYVADLEDAFLAFGEQFGRPDLRVAVISLAEDIFQIPRADTTGVALSEAQRQHLLRERLQDPALLSPDGYMTIPFQTVVADLSPLTSGHRIVGIEAEIVGTDVGDDLGRVYVVQRGTGLITDADRDKHFYGFPARTAVINPFFNGTRVYEDNLYRNARLRDRPFVNTAWDLVLNLRDERVNRDINPASINDIRLYVFYEDFTNL
;
A
#
# COMPACT_ATOMS: atom_id res chain seq x y z
N ALA A 1 40.82 16.97 9.87
CA ALA A 1 39.44 16.53 10.13
C ALA A 1 38.62 16.83 8.87
N GLN A 2 38.17 15.82 8.13
CA GLN A 2 37.28 16.05 6.98
C GLN A 2 35.94 16.55 7.50
N VAL A 3 35.49 17.70 7.00
CA VAL A 3 34.18 18.28 7.34
C VAL A 3 33.10 17.36 6.78
N GLN A 4 32.37 16.68 7.67
CA GLN A 4 31.26 15.82 7.29
C GLN A 4 30.01 16.68 7.09
N TYR A 5 29.54 16.78 5.85
CA TYR A 5 28.29 17.48 5.53
C TYR A 5 27.09 16.59 5.88
N LEU A 6 26.26 17.10 6.80
CA LEU A 6 25.03 16.48 7.27
C LEU A 6 23.85 17.30 6.76
N TYR A 7 22.81 16.63 6.26
CA TYR A 7 21.57 17.29 5.85
C TYR A 7 20.36 16.51 6.39
N GLU A 8 19.28 17.21 6.70
CA GLU A 8 18.08 16.61 7.27
C GLU A 8 17.04 16.37 6.17
N GLN A 9 16.57 15.13 6.08
CA GLN A 9 15.50 14.73 5.16
C GLN A 9 14.48 13.90 5.96
N GLN A 10 13.21 14.33 5.99
CA GLN A 10 12.12 13.66 6.73
C GLN A 10 12.46 13.37 8.20
N GLY A 11 13.04 14.35 8.92
CA GLY A 11 13.39 14.21 10.34
C GLY A 11 14.61 13.31 10.61
N LYS A 12 15.33 12.87 9.57
CA LYS A 12 16.54 12.04 9.70
C LYS A 12 17.75 12.77 9.16
N ILE A 13 18.78 12.88 10.00
CA ILE A 13 20.08 13.43 9.62
C ILE A 13 20.83 12.40 8.77
N ARG A 14 21.08 12.72 7.50
CA ARG A 14 21.79 11.86 6.53
C ARG A 14 23.16 12.44 6.20
N LYS A 15 24.10 11.54 5.88
CA LYS A 15 25.47 11.90 5.48
C LYS A 15 25.55 11.99 3.97
N LEU A 16 25.93 13.16 3.45
CA LEU A 16 26.03 13.42 2.00
C LEU A 16 26.95 12.42 1.29
N GLU A 17 28.06 12.02 1.91
CA GLU A 17 28.96 11.01 1.31
C GLU A 17 28.32 9.63 1.16
N ARG A 18 27.44 9.25 2.08
CA ARG A 18 26.75 7.96 2.01
C ARG A 18 25.78 7.93 0.84
N ASP A 19 25.08 9.03 0.61
CA ASP A 19 24.13 9.13 -0.50
C ASP A 19 24.86 9.29 -1.84
N LYS A 20 26.00 10.00 -1.88
CA LYS A 20 26.90 10.02 -3.06
C LYS A 20 27.38 8.62 -3.41
N ALA A 21 27.79 7.80 -2.43
CA ALA A 21 28.21 6.43 -2.67
C ALA A 21 27.07 5.55 -3.20
N ILE A 22 25.84 5.74 -2.72
CA ILE A 22 24.66 5.04 -3.23
C ILE A 22 24.37 5.46 -4.68
N ILE A 23 24.42 6.76 -4.98
CA ILE A 23 24.22 7.28 -6.35
C ILE A 23 25.27 6.73 -7.31
N GLN A 24 26.54 6.72 -6.89
CA GLN A 24 27.63 6.17 -7.70
C GLN A 24 27.41 4.68 -7.99
N ALA A 25 27.01 3.89 -6.98
CA ALA A 25 26.70 2.48 -7.18
C ALA A 25 25.52 2.24 -8.14
N THR A 26 24.51 3.13 -8.13
CA THR A 26 23.41 3.07 -9.10
C THR A 26 23.86 3.42 -10.51
N LEU A 27 24.73 4.42 -10.68
CA LEU A 27 25.31 4.78 -11.98
C LEU A 27 26.16 3.62 -12.54
N ASP A 28 26.99 3.01 -11.71
CA ASP A 28 27.81 1.86 -12.11
C ASP A 28 26.94 0.65 -12.53
N MET A 29 25.77 0.46 -11.90
CA MET A 29 24.79 -0.56 -12.31
C MET A 29 24.12 -0.25 -13.65
N VAL A 30 23.86 1.02 -13.95
CA VAL A 30 23.25 1.45 -15.22
C VAL A 30 24.24 1.31 -16.37
N ASP A 31 25.50 1.70 -16.15
CA ASP A 31 26.58 1.52 -17.13
C ASP A 31 26.77 0.03 -17.45
N ALA A 32 26.77 -0.83 -16.42
CA ALA A 32 26.84 -2.29 -16.63
C ALA A 32 25.62 -2.86 -17.39
N ALA A 33 24.44 -2.26 -17.23
CA ALA A 33 23.24 -2.66 -17.97
C ALA A 33 23.26 -2.18 -19.43
N LEU A 34 23.79 -0.97 -19.69
CA LEU A 34 23.99 -0.43 -21.04
C LEU A 34 25.04 -1.24 -21.80
N ASP A 35 26.16 -1.58 -21.19
CA ASP A 35 27.19 -2.45 -21.78
C ASP A 35 26.63 -3.83 -22.14
N ALA A 36 25.75 -4.39 -21.30
CA ALA A 36 25.08 -5.65 -21.58
C ALA A 36 24.10 -5.55 -22.76
N LEU A 37 23.45 -4.41 -22.94
CA LEU A 37 22.53 -4.16 -24.06
C LEU A 37 23.29 -3.98 -25.37
N GLU A 38 24.39 -3.21 -25.35
CA GLU A 38 25.24 -3.00 -26.52
C GLU A 38 25.79 -4.35 -27.01
N PHE A 39 26.20 -5.24 -26.10
CA PHE A 39 26.62 -6.60 -26.43
C PHE A 39 25.48 -7.46 -27.03
N GLN A 40 24.24 -7.35 -26.52
CA GLN A 40 23.10 -8.07 -27.10
C GLN A 40 22.74 -7.57 -28.50
N THR A 41 22.80 -6.26 -28.73
CA THR A 41 22.59 -5.70 -30.07
C THR A 41 23.69 -6.10 -31.05
N LEU A 42 24.94 -6.24 -30.58
CA LEU A 42 26.05 -6.74 -31.38
C LEU A 42 25.86 -8.20 -31.82
N ILE A 43 25.38 -9.06 -30.92
CA ILE A 43 25.05 -10.47 -31.22
C ILE A 43 23.88 -10.56 -32.21
N ALA A 44 22.83 -9.75 -32.01
CA ALA A 44 21.67 -9.72 -32.88
C ALA A 44 22.00 -9.21 -34.30
N ALA A 45 22.96 -8.28 -34.42
CA ALA A 45 23.39 -7.71 -35.71
C ALA A 45 24.35 -8.61 -36.50
N THR A 46 25.03 -9.58 -35.88
CA THR A 46 26.09 -10.37 -36.53
C THR A 46 25.73 -11.83 -36.84
N CYS A 47 24.57 -12.33 -36.41
CA CYS A 47 24.27 -13.77 -36.51
C CYS A 47 23.05 -14.05 -37.39
N ASN A 48 23.28 -14.37 -38.67
CA ASN A 48 22.20 -14.79 -39.59
C ASN A 48 22.05 -16.32 -39.71
N THR A 49 22.96 -17.15 -39.15
CA THR A 49 22.78 -18.61 -39.10
C THR A 49 23.52 -19.28 -37.90
N PRO A 50 23.08 -20.46 -37.42
CA PRO A 50 23.67 -21.15 -36.26
C PRO A 50 25.14 -21.58 -36.44
N VAL A 51 25.59 -21.77 -37.68
CA VAL A 51 26.95 -22.27 -37.99
C VAL A 51 28.03 -21.18 -37.83
N GLN A 52 27.66 -19.90 -37.97
CA GLN A 52 28.59 -18.78 -37.75
C GLN A 52 28.92 -18.55 -36.26
N CYS A 53 28.02 -18.92 -35.35
CA CYS A 53 28.23 -18.77 -33.91
C CYS A 53 29.34 -19.69 -33.33
N ALA A 54 29.57 -20.85 -33.93
CA ALA A 54 30.55 -21.81 -33.42
C ALA A 54 31.99 -21.52 -33.89
N VAL A 55 32.15 -20.89 -35.07
CA VAL A 55 33.47 -20.72 -35.72
C VAL A 55 34.05 -19.33 -35.47
N GLY A 56 33.22 -18.28 -35.38
CA GLY A 56 33.71 -16.91 -35.08
C GLY A 56 34.26 -16.74 -33.65
N ALA A 57 33.82 -17.58 -32.71
CA ALA A 57 34.26 -17.54 -31.31
C ALA A 57 35.58 -18.28 -31.04
N LEU A 58 36.13 -19.00 -32.03
CA LEU A 58 37.38 -19.76 -31.88
C LEU A 58 38.61 -19.08 -32.50
N SER A 59 38.46 -18.06 -33.34
CA SER A 59 39.58 -17.37 -33.99
C SER A 59 39.99 -16.04 -33.34
N ALA A 60 39.31 -15.58 -32.29
CA ALA A 60 39.75 -14.44 -31.49
C ALA A 60 40.19 -14.94 -30.11
N GLY A 61 41.49 -14.82 -29.81
CA GLY A 61 42.17 -15.37 -28.64
C GLY A 61 41.69 -14.84 -27.27
N ALA A 62 40.48 -15.20 -26.86
CA ALA A 62 39.89 -14.84 -25.56
C ALA A 62 39.15 -16.02 -24.88
N GLY A 63 39.54 -17.26 -25.20
CA GLY A 63 38.87 -18.49 -24.71
C GLY A 63 38.83 -18.68 -23.19
N GLY A 64 39.65 -17.96 -22.42
CA GLY A 64 39.65 -18.00 -20.95
C GLY A 64 38.70 -17.01 -20.26
N LYS A 65 38.39 -15.88 -20.91
CA LYS A 65 37.55 -14.81 -20.32
C LYS A 65 36.08 -14.89 -20.74
N LEU A 66 35.79 -15.57 -21.86
CA LEU A 66 34.44 -15.71 -22.41
C LEU A 66 33.50 -16.62 -21.58
N ARG A 67 34.04 -17.62 -20.87
CA ARG A 67 33.24 -18.50 -19.99
C ARG A 67 32.93 -17.89 -18.63
N ALA A 68 33.80 -17.02 -18.13
CA ALA A 68 33.59 -16.32 -16.87
C ALA A 68 32.51 -15.22 -17.01
N SER A 69 32.48 -14.50 -18.14
CA SER A 69 31.47 -13.47 -18.38
C SER A 69 30.08 -14.03 -18.67
N LEU A 70 29.95 -15.17 -19.38
CA LEU A 70 28.64 -15.78 -19.65
C LEU A 70 27.97 -16.36 -18.38
N THR A 71 28.77 -16.88 -17.44
CA THR A 71 28.26 -17.43 -16.18
C THR A 71 27.92 -16.31 -15.19
N ALA A 72 28.72 -15.23 -15.16
CA ALA A 72 28.43 -14.04 -14.36
C ALA A 72 27.19 -13.27 -14.89
N ALA A 73 27.01 -13.18 -16.21
CA ALA A 73 25.85 -12.52 -16.82
C ALA A 73 24.55 -13.33 -16.63
N ARG A 74 24.58 -14.66 -16.73
CA ARG A 74 23.37 -15.50 -16.48
C ARG A 74 22.98 -15.54 -15.00
N VAL A 75 23.94 -15.55 -14.08
CA VAL A 75 23.66 -15.56 -12.63
C VAL A 75 23.28 -14.15 -12.14
N GLY A 76 23.89 -13.09 -12.68
CA GLY A 76 23.55 -11.70 -12.33
C GLY A 76 22.19 -11.24 -12.87
N ILE A 77 21.83 -11.65 -14.09
CA ILE A 77 20.56 -11.26 -14.72
C ILE A 77 19.41 -12.16 -14.20
N GLY A 78 19.65 -13.45 -13.95
CA GLY A 78 18.63 -14.35 -13.39
C GLY A 78 18.25 -14.04 -11.93
N ALA A 79 19.21 -13.61 -11.10
CA ALA A 79 18.96 -13.24 -9.71
C ALA A 79 18.41 -11.81 -9.56
N GLY A 80 18.70 -10.91 -10.51
CA GLY A 80 18.19 -9.54 -10.51
C GLY A 80 16.75 -9.42 -11.04
N ILE A 81 16.38 -10.17 -12.08
CA ILE A 81 15.07 -10.03 -12.76
C ILE A 81 13.91 -10.62 -11.92
N ALA A 82 14.16 -11.63 -11.09
CA ALA A 82 13.12 -12.18 -10.22
C ALA A 82 12.74 -11.27 -9.03
N ALA A 83 13.62 -10.32 -8.66
CA ALA A 83 13.43 -9.46 -7.49
C ALA A 83 12.87 -8.06 -7.82
N THR A 84 12.74 -7.68 -9.10
CA THR A 84 12.51 -6.26 -9.47
C THR A 84 11.35 -5.99 -10.42
N LYS A 85 10.50 -6.97 -10.75
CA LYS A 85 9.28 -6.67 -11.53
C LYS A 85 8.22 -5.85 -10.77
N GLY A 86 8.20 -5.91 -9.43
CA GLY A 86 7.29 -5.12 -8.60
C GLY A 86 7.92 -3.85 -7.97
N GLY A 87 9.23 -3.63 -8.12
CA GLY A 87 9.96 -2.60 -7.38
C GLY A 87 10.25 -1.31 -8.16
N LEU A 88 10.26 -1.36 -9.49
CA LEU A 88 10.70 -0.23 -10.32
C LEU A 88 9.64 0.89 -10.41
N GLY A 89 8.35 0.56 -10.56
CA GLY A 89 7.26 1.54 -10.50
C GLY A 89 7.12 2.20 -9.12
N LEU A 90 7.37 1.43 -8.05
CA LEU A 90 7.48 1.96 -6.69
C LEU A 90 8.70 2.90 -6.54
N GLY A 91 9.82 2.59 -7.19
CA GLY A 91 11.03 3.41 -7.20
C GLY A 91 10.82 4.78 -7.83
N VAL A 92 10.15 4.85 -8.98
CA VAL A 92 9.79 6.12 -9.65
C VAL A 92 8.91 6.96 -8.73
N GLY A 93 7.84 6.38 -8.19
CA GLY A 93 6.93 7.10 -7.29
C GLY A 93 7.58 7.58 -5.98
N ILE A 94 8.57 6.85 -5.44
CA ILE A 94 9.34 7.29 -4.27
C ILE A 94 10.25 8.48 -4.61
N VAL A 95 10.88 8.48 -5.79
CA VAL A 95 11.75 9.59 -6.23
C VAL A 95 10.91 10.84 -6.54
N GLU A 96 9.74 10.69 -7.16
CA GLU A 96 8.79 11.80 -7.40
C GLU A 96 8.30 12.43 -6.09
N GLY A 97 7.96 11.62 -5.09
CA GLY A 97 7.60 12.11 -3.75
C GLY A 97 8.75 12.90 -3.11
N GLN A 98 9.99 12.45 -3.27
CA GLN A 98 11.17 13.15 -2.76
C GLN A 98 11.48 14.45 -3.51
N ILE A 99 11.19 14.52 -4.83
CA ILE A 99 11.30 15.76 -5.62
C ILE A 99 10.28 16.77 -5.10
N LYS A 100 9.02 16.35 -4.93
CA LYS A 100 7.94 17.22 -4.44
C LYS A 100 8.21 17.75 -3.03
N ASP A 101 8.69 16.89 -2.12
CA ASP A 101 9.11 17.30 -0.76
C ASP A 101 10.25 18.34 -0.80
N LEU A 102 11.18 18.21 -1.75
CA LEU A 102 12.30 19.15 -1.93
C LEU A 102 11.84 20.47 -2.56
N GLU A 103 10.95 20.43 -3.55
CA GLU A 103 10.34 21.62 -4.18
C GLU A 103 9.49 22.41 -3.17
N ASP A 104 8.65 21.73 -2.39
CA ASP A 104 7.86 22.35 -1.31
C ASP A 104 8.78 22.93 -0.21
N GLY A 105 9.86 22.22 0.11
CA GLY A 105 10.90 22.65 1.05
C GLY A 105 11.79 23.80 0.54
N LEU A 106 11.83 24.01 -0.78
CA LEU A 106 12.45 25.18 -1.44
C LEU A 106 11.48 26.36 -1.44
N ALA A 107 10.22 26.13 -1.83
CA ALA A 107 9.18 27.16 -1.87
C ALA A 107 8.88 27.76 -0.48
N ARG A 108 8.76 26.93 0.56
CA ARG A 108 8.58 27.39 1.95
C ARG A 108 9.80 28.17 2.46
N TRP A 109 10.97 27.85 1.95
CA TRP A 109 12.22 28.49 2.35
C TRP A 109 12.42 29.85 1.67
N ASP A 110 12.00 29.98 0.41
CA ASP A 110 12.02 31.24 -0.37
C ASP A 110 11.06 32.31 0.20
N ILE A 111 9.97 31.88 0.83
CA ILE A 111 8.97 32.76 1.45
C ILE A 111 9.44 33.29 2.83
N GLY A 112 10.46 32.69 3.45
CA GLY A 112 10.72 32.84 4.89
C GLY A 112 11.83 33.80 5.34
N ARG A 113 12.81 34.19 4.51
CA ARG A 113 13.98 34.97 5.00
C ARG A 113 14.64 35.87 3.94
N GLN A 114 14.79 37.16 4.27
CA GLN A 114 15.51 38.16 3.46
C GLN A 114 16.86 38.62 4.07
N CYS A 115 17.40 38.00 5.14
CA CYS A 115 18.49 38.64 5.91
C CYS A 115 19.80 37.86 6.17
N ASP A 116 20.07 36.68 5.61
CA ASP A 116 21.38 35.99 5.79
C ASP A 116 21.99 35.48 4.47
N TYR A 117 22.33 36.40 3.56
CA TYR A 117 22.67 36.11 2.15
C TYR A 117 23.77 35.05 1.90
N ALA A 118 24.75 34.84 2.79
CA ALA A 118 25.89 33.96 2.53
C ALA A 118 25.64 32.48 2.91
N GLU A 119 24.93 32.21 4.00
CA GLU A 119 24.54 30.84 4.40
C GLU A 119 23.30 30.38 3.60
N VAL A 120 22.48 31.34 3.18
CA VAL A 120 21.32 31.16 2.30
C VAL A 120 21.73 30.65 0.91
N ASP A 121 22.71 31.26 0.25
CA ASP A 121 23.13 30.88 -1.11
C ASP A 121 23.80 29.49 -1.16
N SER A 122 24.58 29.12 -0.13
CA SER A 122 25.18 27.78 0.00
C SER A 122 24.12 26.69 0.12
N ASN A 123 23.13 26.88 0.98
CA ASN A 123 22.09 25.86 1.22
C ASN A 123 21.12 25.73 0.05
N ALA A 124 20.77 26.83 -0.62
CA ALA A 124 20.00 26.80 -1.86
C ALA A 124 20.73 26.04 -2.97
N LYS A 125 22.03 26.28 -3.16
CA LYS A 125 22.85 25.55 -4.14
C LYS A 125 22.89 24.06 -3.86
N VAL A 126 23.05 23.64 -2.60
CA VAL A 126 23.04 22.22 -2.23
C VAL A 126 21.68 21.57 -2.47
N LYS A 127 20.57 22.26 -2.14
CA LYS A 127 19.21 21.77 -2.41
C LYS A 127 18.91 21.67 -3.90
N ASN A 128 19.31 22.66 -4.70
CA ASN A 128 19.15 22.63 -6.17
C ASN A 128 19.97 21.50 -6.79
N LEU A 129 21.21 21.28 -6.31
CA LEU A 129 22.03 20.16 -6.77
C LEU A 129 21.41 18.80 -6.40
N LEU A 130 20.82 18.70 -5.20
CA LEU A 130 20.12 17.49 -4.76
C LEU A 130 18.86 17.24 -5.59
N LEU A 131 18.11 18.29 -5.92
CA LEU A 131 16.94 18.23 -6.78
C LEU A 131 17.32 17.79 -8.20
N GLU A 132 18.41 18.33 -8.76
CA GLU A 132 18.95 17.90 -10.05
C GLU A 132 19.34 16.42 -10.04
N VAL A 133 20.02 15.97 -8.98
CA VAL A 133 20.35 14.55 -8.79
C VAL A 133 19.10 13.68 -8.73
N LYS A 134 18.02 14.15 -8.10
CA LYS A 134 16.75 13.40 -8.02
C LYS A 134 16.03 13.33 -9.36
N HIS A 135 16.02 14.41 -10.14
CA HIS A 135 15.52 14.36 -11.52
C HIS A 135 16.31 13.37 -12.37
N ARG A 136 17.65 13.37 -12.27
CA ARG A 136 18.48 12.38 -12.98
C ARG A 136 18.19 10.94 -12.53
N GLN A 137 17.94 10.70 -11.24
CA GLN A 137 17.53 9.39 -10.74
C GLN A 137 16.19 8.94 -11.33
N ARG A 138 15.21 9.84 -11.45
CA ARG A 138 13.92 9.54 -12.09
C ARG A 138 14.13 9.18 -13.57
N ASP A 139 14.86 10.00 -14.32
CA ASP A 139 15.10 9.78 -15.75
C ASP A 139 15.80 8.42 -16.01
N ILE A 140 16.72 8.03 -15.11
CA ILE A 140 17.37 6.71 -15.15
C ILE A 140 16.37 5.57 -14.90
N LEU A 141 15.50 5.71 -13.89
CA LEU A 141 14.49 4.70 -13.58
C LEU A 141 13.46 4.56 -14.71
N ASP A 142 13.04 5.67 -15.33
CA ASP A 142 12.15 5.66 -16.49
C ASP A 142 12.80 4.95 -17.68
N ALA A 143 14.07 5.25 -17.96
CA ALA A 143 14.83 4.56 -18.99
C ALA A 143 14.94 3.05 -18.70
N GLN A 144 15.14 2.66 -17.44
CA GLN A 144 15.19 1.25 -17.02
C GLN A 144 13.84 0.54 -17.21
N VAL A 145 12.72 1.21 -16.90
CA VAL A 145 11.37 0.68 -17.13
C VAL A 145 11.11 0.48 -18.62
N GLN A 146 11.44 1.47 -19.46
CA GLN A 146 11.29 1.36 -20.91
C GLN A 146 12.16 0.25 -21.50
N LEU A 147 13.40 0.13 -21.04
CA LEU A 147 14.31 -0.95 -21.42
C LEU A 147 13.74 -2.32 -21.06
N ASN A 148 13.16 -2.48 -19.86
CA ASN A 148 12.49 -3.72 -19.48
C ASN A 148 11.27 -4.04 -20.36
N LEU A 149 10.48 -3.05 -20.75
CA LEU A 149 9.36 -3.23 -21.67
C LEU A 149 9.85 -3.69 -23.05
N VAL A 150 10.93 -3.08 -23.56
CA VAL A 150 11.54 -3.48 -24.83
C VAL A 150 12.13 -4.89 -24.74
N THR A 151 12.87 -5.23 -23.68
CA THR A 151 13.38 -6.58 -23.45
C THR A 151 12.26 -7.61 -23.33
N SER A 152 11.14 -7.27 -22.68
CA SER A 152 9.97 -8.14 -22.59
C SER A 152 9.35 -8.40 -23.97
N LYS A 153 9.24 -7.36 -24.81
CA LYS A 153 8.79 -7.52 -26.21
C LYS A 153 9.76 -8.37 -27.03
N LEU A 154 11.06 -8.17 -26.85
CA LEU A 154 12.11 -8.94 -27.52
C LEU A 154 12.07 -10.43 -27.15
N ASN A 155 11.86 -10.74 -25.87
CA ASN A 155 11.67 -12.11 -25.40
C ASN A 155 10.39 -12.71 -25.97
N GLY A 156 9.28 -11.94 -26.01
CA GLY A 156 8.04 -12.38 -26.64
C GLY A 156 8.22 -12.72 -28.13
N LEU A 157 8.94 -11.88 -28.87
CA LEU A 157 9.28 -12.15 -30.27
C LEU A 157 10.24 -13.33 -30.45
N GLN A 158 11.19 -13.53 -29.54
CA GLN A 158 12.07 -14.70 -29.55
C GLN A 158 11.29 -15.98 -29.27
N ASP A 159 10.36 -15.97 -28.32
CA ASP A 159 9.55 -17.13 -27.98
C ASP A 159 8.53 -17.42 -29.10
N GLU A 160 7.99 -16.39 -29.75
CA GLU A 160 7.18 -16.54 -30.97
C GLU A 160 8.00 -17.10 -32.13
N ALA A 161 9.23 -16.62 -32.34
CA ALA A 161 10.12 -17.16 -33.37
C ALA A 161 10.49 -18.62 -33.08
N LYS A 162 10.79 -18.98 -31.82
CA LYS A 162 11.02 -20.38 -31.40
C LYS A 162 9.78 -21.23 -31.59
N ARG A 163 8.59 -20.70 -31.26
CA ARG A 163 7.31 -21.39 -31.47
C ARG A 163 7.07 -21.62 -32.96
N LEU A 164 7.25 -20.62 -33.81
CA LEU A 164 7.09 -20.76 -35.26
C LEU A 164 8.12 -21.72 -35.88
N LEU A 165 9.36 -21.72 -35.37
CA LEU A 165 10.38 -22.70 -35.75
C LEU A 165 9.99 -24.11 -35.30
N ALA A 166 9.51 -24.27 -34.06
CA ALA A 166 9.01 -25.54 -33.55
C ALA A 166 7.76 -26.02 -34.31
N GLU A 167 6.82 -25.13 -34.64
CA GLU A 167 5.65 -25.43 -35.47
C GLU A 167 6.06 -25.82 -36.88
N ARG A 168 7.08 -25.18 -37.44
CA ARG A 168 7.65 -25.55 -38.74
C ARG A 168 8.36 -26.90 -38.68
N GLU A 169 9.18 -27.16 -37.66
CA GLU A 169 9.83 -28.45 -37.43
C GLU A 169 8.79 -29.56 -37.18
N GLU A 170 7.74 -29.28 -36.41
CA GLU A 170 6.60 -30.17 -36.20
C GLU A 170 5.83 -30.39 -37.49
N ALA A 171 5.61 -29.37 -38.32
CA ALA A 171 4.93 -29.50 -39.61
C ALA A 171 5.79 -30.28 -40.62
N GLU A 172 7.11 -30.07 -40.65
CA GLU A 172 8.07 -30.82 -41.47
C GLU A 172 8.18 -32.28 -40.99
N ALA A 173 8.18 -32.53 -39.67
CA ALA A 173 8.17 -33.87 -39.09
C ALA A 173 6.81 -34.59 -39.27
N LEU A 174 5.69 -33.89 -39.11
CA LEU A 174 4.33 -34.41 -39.38
C LEU A 174 4.12 -34.69 -40.86
N ALA A 175 4.73 -33.93 -41.76
CA ALA A 175 4.71 -34.20 -43.20
C ALA A 175 5.53 -35.46 -43.57
N ILE A 176 6.50 -35.86 -42.75
CA ILE A 176 7.35 -37.04 -42.95
C ILE A 176 6.79 -38.29 -42.23
N GLU A 177 6.13 -38.13 -41.07
CA GLU A 177 5.75 -39.24 -40.16
C GLU A 177 4.35 -39.08 -39.52
N ALA A 178 3.34 -38.67 -40.29
CA ALA A 178 1.96 -38.45 -39.81
C ALA A 178 1.32 -39.66 -39.07
N GLU A 179 1.76 -40.88 -39.35
CA GLU A 179 1.23 -42.12 -38.74
C GLU A 179 2.05 -42.64 -37.54
N ALA A 180 3.35 -42.33 -37.46
CA ALA A 180 4.21 -42.77 -36.36
C ALA A 180 4.14 -41.83 -35.15
N ALA A 181 4.08 -40.50 -35.38
CA ALA A 181 4.02 -39.50 -34.31
C ALA A 181 2.66 -39.48 -33.55
N ARG A 182 1.59 -40.01 -34.16
CA ARG A 182 0.27 -40.13 -33.50
C ARG A 182 0.23 -41.23 -32.42
N ASN A 183 1.10 -42.23 -32.51
CA ASN A 183 1.09 -43.41 -31.65
C ASN A 183 2.28 -43.51 -30.68
N ASP A 184 3.22 -42.55 -30.69
CA ASP A 184 4.32 -42.52 -29.72
C ASP A 184 3.81 -42.11 -28.31
N PRO A 185 3.93 -42.99 -27.31
CA PRO A 185 3.53 -42.68 -25.93
C PRO A 185 4.21 -41.44 -25.36
N ASN A 186 5.47 -41.16 -25.71
CA ASN A 186 6.22 -40.04 -25.16
C ASN A 186 5.67 -38.70 -25.66
N VAL A 187 5.34 -38.58 -26.94
CA VAL A 187 4.73 -37.37 -27.52
C VAL A 187 3.36 -37.10 -26.87
N ARG A 188 2.58 -38.15 -26.59
CA ARG A 188 1.31 -38.03 -25.86
C ARG A 188 1.50 -37.61 -24.40
N ILE A 189 2.51 -38.16 -23.72
CA ILE A 189 2.82 -37.80 -22.33
C ILE A 189 3.25 -36.34 -22.23
N TYR A 190 4.15 -35.86 -23.10
CA TYR A 190 4.58 -34.45 -23.10
C TYR A 190 3.45 -33.48 -23.49
N LYS A 191 2.60 -33.85 -24.46
CA LYS A 191 1.41 -33.04 -24.79
C LYS A 191 0.42 -33.00 -23.63
N ASN A 192 0.19 -34.13 -22.96
CA ASN A 192 -0.68 -34.17 -21.78
C ASN A 192 -0.09 -33.38 -20.61
N ASP A 193 1.22 -33.45 -20.37
CA ASP A 193 1.88 -32.69 -19.30
C ASP A 193 1.87 -31.18 -19.58
N ALA A 194 2.10 -30.78 -20.83
CA ALA A 194 1.98 -29.39 -21.27
C ALA A 194 0.54 -28.87 -21.11
N VAL A 195 -0.47 -29.66 -21.47
CA VAL A 195 -1.89 -29.31 -21.29
C VAL A 195 -2.25 -29.23 -19.80
N ILE A 196 -1.85 -30.20 -18.98
CA ILE A 196 -2.10 -30.20 -17.53
C ILE A 196 -1.40 -29.01 -16.86
N THR A 197 -0.18 -28.69 -17.28
CA THR A 197 0.58 -27.55 -16.76
C THR A 197 -0.04 -26.23 -17.19
N ALA A 198 -0.52 -26.13 -18.44
CA ALA A 198 -1.25 -24.97 -18.93
C ALA A 198 -2.55 -24.76 -18.14
N ASP A 199 -3.33 -25.82 -17.89
CA ASP A 199 -4.56 -25.77 -17.07
C ASP A 199 -4.26 -25.30 -15.64
N ARG A 200 -3.24 -25.86 -14.98
CA ARG A 200 -2.83 -25.42 -13.63
C ARG A 200 -2.39 -23.96 -13.59
N THR A 201 -1.70 -23.52 -14.64
CA THR A 201 -1.22 -22.14 -14.76
C THR A 201 -2.39 -21.19 -14.99
N PHE A 202 -3.35 -21.57 -15.84
CA PHE A 202 -4.58 -20.84 -16.08
C PHE A 202 -5.43 -20.70 -14.80
N ASP A 203 -5.67 -21.79 -14.06
CA ASP A 203 -6.43 -21.75 -12.80
C ASP A 203 -5.73 -20.90 -11.72
N ARG A 204 -4.39 -20.82 -11.76
CA ARG A 204 -3.64 -19.90 -10.91
C ARG A 204 -3.84 -18.45 -11.35
N ALA A 205 -3.68 -18.16 -12.64
CA ALA A 205 -3.87 -16.82 -13.19
C ALA A 205 -5.28 -16.30 -12.96
N LEU A 206 -6.30 -17.13 -13.15
CA LEU A 206 -7.71 -16.82 -12.88
C LEU A 206 -7.93 -16.43 -11.40
N ARG A 207 -7.34 -17.19 -10.46
CA ARG A 207 -7.41 -16.86 -9.03
C ARG A 207 -6.72 -15.54 -8.69
N GLU A 208 -5.59 -15.24 -9.31
CA GLU A 208 -4.90 -13.97 -9.09
C GLU A 208 -5.69 -12.79 -9.68
N ALA A 209 -6.27 -12.93 -10.87
CA ALA A 209 -7.13 -11.92 -11.47
C ALA A 209 -8.39 -11.65 -10.61
N TYR A 210 -9.00 -12.70 -10.04
CA TYR A 210 -10.09 -12.54 -9.08
C TYR A 210 -9.65 -11.79 -7.82
N LYS A 211 -8.49 -12.14 -7.25
CA LYS A 211 -7.94 -11.41 -6.09
C LYS A 211 -7.66 -9.95 -6.40
N LEU A 212 -7.09 -9.65 -7.57
CA LEU A 212 -6.87 -8.27 -8.03
C LEU A 212 -8.18 -7.50 -8.10
N THR A 213 -9.23 -8.12 -8.64
CA THR A 213 -10.58 -7.53 -8.67
C THR A 213 -11.06 -7.23 -7.25
N LYS A 214 -10.90 -8.16 -6.30
CA LYS A 214 -11.28 -7.92 -4.91
C LYS A 214 -10.43 -6.85 -4.23
N ILE A 215 -9.17 -6.68 -4.59
CA ILE A 215 -8.33 -5.59 -4.10
C ILE A 215 -8.81 -4.25 -4.67
N TYR A 216 -9.17 -4.19 -5.95
CA TYR A 216 -9.79 -3.02 -6.56
C TYR A 216 -11.08 -2.65 -5.84
N GLU A 217 -12.04 -3.57 -5.75
CA GLU A 217 -13.33 -3.33 -5.08
C GLU A 217 -13.15 -2.92 -3.62
N TYR A 218 -12.18 -3.54 -2.95
CA TYR A 218 -11.83 -3.17 -1.59
C TYR A 218 -11.27 -1.73 -1.53
N TYR A 219 -10.37 -1.35 -2.43
CA TYR A 219 -9.72 -0.05 -2.44
C TYR A 219 -10.72 1.07 -2.77
N THR A 220 -11.51 0.90 -3.83
CA THR A 220 -12.46 1.89 -4.33
C THR A 220 -13.79 1.91 -3.57
N SER A 221 -14.09 0.84 -2.81
CA SER A 221 -15.40 0.57 -2.20
C SER A 221 -16.54 0.33 -3.21
N GLN A 222 -16.22 0.21 -4.50
CA GLN A 222 -17.16 -0.03 -5.61
C GLN A 222 -17.13 -1.49 -6.06
N SER A 223 -18.23 -1.99 -6.64
CA SER A 223 -18.25 -3.31 -7.29
C SER A 223 -17.75 -3.23 -8.73
N TYR A 224 -16.91 -4.17 -9.16
CA TYR A 224 -16.39 -4.17 -10.54
C TYR A 224 -17.41 -4.75 -11.52
N ALA A 225 -17.90 -3.93 -12.45
CA ALA A 225 -18.99 -4.29 -13.36
C ALA A 225 -18.67 -5.52 -14.23
N ALA A 226 -17.43 -5.64 -14.70
CA ALA A 226 -17.01 -6.72 -15.59
C ALA A 226 -16.56 -7.99 -14.85
N LEU A 227 -16.78 -8.13 -13.53
CA LEU A 227 -16.43 -9.34 -12.76
C LEU A 227 -16.99 -10.63 -13.39
N GLY A 228 -18.16 -10.54 -14.05
CA GLY A 228 -18.77 -11.67 -14.76
C GLY A 228 -17.91 -12.22 -15.90
N ASP A 229 -17.14 -11.36 -16.57
CA ASP A 229 -16.33 -11.71 -17.73
C ASP A 229 -15.18 -12.65 -17.37
N LEU A 230 -14.71 -12.59 -16.11
CA LEU A 230 -13.71 -13.50 -15.58
C LEU A 230 -14.11 -14.98 -15.71
N PHE A 231 -15.42 -15.27 -15.58
CA PHE A 231 -15.95 -16.63 -15.72
C PHE A 231 -16.19 -17.03 -17.18
N LEU A 232 -16.22 -16.07 -18.10
CA LEU A 232 -16.43 -16.29 -19.54
C LEU A 232 -15.13 -16.56 -20.29
N VAL A 233 -13.97 -16.19 -19.73
CA VAL A 233 -12.64 -16.38 -20.36
C VAL A 233 -12.39 -17.82 -20.83
N ARG A 234 -12.87 -18.83 -20.09
CA ARG A 234 -12.64 -20.24 -20.45
C ARG A 234 -13.56 -20.74 -21.57
N LEU A 235 -14.66 -20.04 -21.85
CA LEU A 235 -15.65 -20.44 -22.86
C LEU A 235 -15.31 -19.91 -24.25
N VAL A 236 -14.49 -18.86 -24.34
CA VAL A 236 -14.16 -18.20 -25.60
C VAL A 236 -12.86 -18.78 -26.16
N GLN A 237 -12.98 -19.58 -27.22
CA GLN A 237 -11.82 -20.16 -27.93
C GLN A 237 -11.05 -19.12 -28.75
N PHE A 238 -11.68 -18.00 -29.13
CA PHE A 238 -11.08 -16.91 -29.91
C PHE A 238 -11.75 -15.56 -29.60
N GLY A 239 -10.96 -14.51 -29.33
CA GLY A 239 -11.45 -13.15 -29.06
C GLY A 239 -11.49 -12.75 -27.58
N GLN A 240 -11.89 -11.51 -27.29
CA GLN A 240 -12.19 -11.08 -25.92
C GLN A 240 -13.47 -11.77 -25.41
N PRO A 241 -13.52 -12.15 -24.12
CA PRO A 241 -12.60 -11.77 -23.04
C PRO A 241 -11.43 -12.75 -22.83
N SER A 242 -10.20 -12.23 -22.69
CA SER A 242 -9.01 -12.97 -22.22
C SER A 242 -8.61 -12.52 -20.81
N LEU A 243 -7.75 -13.27 -20.10
CA LEU A 243 -7.25 -12.85 -18.78
C LEU A 243 -6.42 -11.56 -18.88
N GLU A 244 -5.65 -11.42 -19.96
CA GLU A 244 -4.81 -10.25 -20.21
C GLU A 244 -5.66 -9.01 -20.43
N SER A 245 -6.71 -9.10 -21.26
CA SER A 245 -7.62 -7.96 -21.46
C SER A 245 -8.36 -7.61 -20.18
N TYR A 246 -8.84 -8.61 -19.43
CA TYR A 246 -9.54 -8.38 -18.16
C TYR A 246 -8.67 -7.62 -17.15
N VAL A 247 -7.39 -7.98 -17.02
CA VAL A 247 -6.47 -7.30 -16.10
C VAL A 247 -6.13 -5.89 -16.60
N ALA A 248 -5.99 -5.69 -17.91
CA ALA A 248 -5.78 -4.36 -18.48
C ALA A 248 -6.99 -3.44 -18.23
N ASP A 249 -8.21 -3.93 -18.45
CA ASP A 249 -9.44 -3.17 -18.20
C ASP A 249 -9.59 -2.83 -16.71
N LEU A 250 -9.20 -3.75 -15.82
CA LEU A 250 -9.18 -3.52 -14.37
C LEU A 250 -8.15 -2.45 -13.97
N GLU A 251 -6.98 -2.44 -14.61
CA GLU A 251 -5.95 -1.41 -14.42
C GLU A 251 -6.44 -0.04 -14.89
N ASP A 252 -7.04 0.03 -16.07
CA ASP A 252 -7.62 1.27 -16.61
C ASP A 252 -8.75 1.79 -15.70
N ALA A 253 -9.61 0.91 -15.19
CA ALA A 253 -10.65 1.27 -14.23
C ALA A 253 -10.08 1.80 -12.91
N PHE A 254 -8.96 1.25 -12.44
CA PHE A 254 -8.26 1.73 -11.26
C PHE A 254 -7.64 3.11 -11.48
N LEU A 255 -7.01 3.32 -12.64
CA LEU A 255 -6.43 4.61 -13.00
C LEU A 255 -7.51 5.69 -13.14
N ALA A 256 -8.61 5.39 -13.83
CA ALA A 256 -9.75 6.29 -13.98
C ALA A 256 -10.35 6.69 -12.62
N PHE A 257 -10.49 5.74 -11.70
CA PHE A 257 -10.93 6.04 -10.32
C PHE A 257 -9.95 6.98 -9.61
N GLY A 258 -8.65 6.73 -9.72
CA GLY A 258 -7.61 7.57 -9.13
C GLY A 258 -7.57 8.99 -9.73
N GLU A 259 -7.85 9.14 -11.02
CA GLU A 259 -7.99 10.46 -11.66
C GLU A 259 -9.22 11.23 -11.18
N GLN A 260 -10.32 10.53 -10.92
CA GLN A 260 -11.58 11.14 -10.49
C GLN A 260 -11.59 11.51 -9.00
N PHE A 261 -11.14 10.60 -8.13
CA PHE A 261 -11.28 10.73 -6.67
C PHE A 261 -9.95 10.95 -5.94
N GLY A 262 -8.81 10.82 -6.64
CA GLY A 262 -7.49 10.97 -6.04
C GLY A 262 -7.10 9.81 -5.13
N ARG A 263 -6.29 10.13 -4.11
CA ARG A 263 -5.86 9.17 -3.08
C ARG A 263 -6.67 9.38 -1.81
N PRO A 264 -6.88 8.34 -1.00
CA PRO A 264 -7.57 8.49 0.27
C PRO A 264 -6.72 9.35 1.22
N ASP A 265 -7.39 10.29 1.90
CA ASP A 265 -6.76 11.16 2.89
C ASP A 265 -6.93 10.58 4.30
N LEU A 266 -5.89 10.72 5.13
CA LEU A 266 -5.96 10.33 6.53
C LEU A 266 -6.60 11.45 7.36
N ARG A 267 -7.66 11.13 8.08
CA ARG A 267 -8.41 12.03 8.95
C ARG A 267 -8.52 11.51 10.38
N VAL A 268 -8.91 12.41 11.28
CA VAL A 268 -9.14 12.12 12.69
C VAL A 268 -10.54 12.57 13.07
N ALA A 269 -11.30 11.66 13.68
CA ALA A 269 -12.52 11.99 14.42
C ALA A 269 -12.23 11.82 15.91
N VAL A 270 -12.67 12.79 16.72
CA VAL A 270 -12.60 12.73 18.17
C VAL A 270 -14.01 12.50 18.68
N ILE A 271 -14.21 11.42 19.42
CA ILE A 271 -15.48 11.08 20.06
C ILE A 271 -15.30 11.26 21.56
N SER A 272 -15.99 12.24 22.12
CA SER A 272 -16.03 12.51 23.55
C SER A 272 -17.18 11.76 24.22
N LEU A 273 -16.89 11.12 25.34
CA LEU A 273 -17.90 10.47 26.15
C LEU A 273 -18.91 11.47 26.71
N ALA A 274 -18.45 12.64 27.15
CA ALA A 274 -19.30 13.66 27.74
C ALA A 274 -20.18 14.36 26.70
N GLU A 275 -19.60 14.77 25.56
CA GLU A 275 -20.28 15.61 24.58
C GLU A 275 -21.04 14.78 23.52
N ASP A 276 -20.40 13.75 22.95
CA ASP A 276 -20.96 13.06 21.77
C ASP A 276 -21.83 11.87 22.17
N ILE A 277 -21.39 11.11 23.17
CA ILE A 277 -22.08 9.89 23.61
C ILE A 277 -23.20 10.21 24.60
N PHE A 278 -22.89 10.85 25.73
CA PHE A 278 -23.89 11.17 26.75
C PHE A 278 -24.62 12.49 26.53
N GLN A 279 -24.12 13.35 25.64
CA GLN A 279 -24.71 14.64 25.30
C GLN A 279 -25.02 15.49 26.54
N ILE A 280 -24.03 15.60 27.44
CA ILE A 280 -24.16 16.38 28.68
C ILE A 280 -24.43 17.84 28.32
N PRO A 281 -25.59 18.40 28.72
CA PRO A 281 -26.02 19.69 28.26
C PRO A 281 -25.04 20.80 28.68
N ARG A 282 -24.98 21.86 27.87
CA ARG A 282 -24.17 23.05 28.14
C ARG A 282 -24.95 24.15 28.87
N ALA A 283 -26.27 24.06 28.86
CA ALA A 283 -27.15 24.98 29.55
C ALA A 283 -28.19 24.20 30.37
N ASP A 284 -28.63 24.79 31.47
CA ASP A 284 -29.73 24.24 32.25
C ASP A 284 -31.08 24.38 31.53
N THR A 285 -32.15 23.90 32.17
CA THR A 285 -33.51 23.98 31.64
C THR A 285 -34.03 25.42 31.47
N THR A 286 -33.34 26.40 32.07
CA THR A 286 -33.67 27.83 31.98
C THR A 286 -32.81 28.57 30.93
N GLY A 287 -31.86 27.90 30.30
CA GLY A 287 -30.96 28.45 29.29
C GLY A 287 -29.69 29.10 29.86
N VAL A 288 -29.42 28.97 31.15
CA VAL A 288 -28.19 29.46 31.78
C VAL A 288 -27.07 28.46 31.55
N ALA A 289 -25.90 28.93 31.12
CA ALA A 289 -24.73 28.09 30.88
C ALA A 289 -24.29 27.36 32.17
N LEU A 290 -24.14 26.05 32.08
CA LEU A 290 -23.64 25.22 33.17
C LEU A 290 -22.14 25.41 33.33
N SER A 291 -21.69 25.50 34.59
CA SER A 291 -20.27 25.49 34.91
C SER A 291 -19.65 24.12 34.66
N GLU A 292 -18.34 24.07 34.42
CA GLU A 292 -17.62 22.81 34.19
C GLU A 292 -17.81 21.81 35.34
N ALA A 293 -17.82 22.28 36.59
CA ALA A 293 -18.06 21.43 37.76
C ALA A 293 -19.47 20.81 37.76
N GLN A 294 -20.49 21.56 37.33
CA GLN A 294 -21.86 21.03 37.19
C GLN A 294 -21.94 20.00 36.08
N ARG A 295 -21.26 20.23 34.95
CA ARG A 295 -21.21 19.28 33.83
C ARG A 295 -20.50 17.98 34.23
N GLN A 296 -19.40 18.08 34.95
CA GLN A 296 -18.69 16.92 35.50
C GLN A 296 -19.54 16.15 36.51
N HIS A 297 -20.35 16.83 37.33
CA HIS A 297 -21.29 16.16 38.22
C HIS A 297 -22.33 15.35 37.43
N LEU A 298 -22.93 15.94 36.39
CA LEU A 298 -23.89 15.24 35.53
C LEU A 298 -23.27 14.04 34.82
N LEU A 299 -22.02 14.17 34.36
CA LEU A 299 -21.28 13.05 33.76
C LEU A 299 -21.07 11.92 34.77
N ARG A 300 -20.62 12.24 35.99
CA ARG A 300 -20.40 11.24 37.05
C ARG A 300 -21.68 10.53 37.44
N GLU A 301 -22.79 11.26 37.52
CA GLU A 301 -24.11 10.68 37.76
C GLU A 301 -24.48 9.68 36.67
N ARG A 302 -24.21 10.00 35.40
CA ARG A 302 -24.43 9.06 34.27
C ARG A 302 -23.51 7.86 34.33
N LEU A 303 -22.23 8.03 34.66
CA LEU A 303 -21.27 6.92 34.80
C LEU A 303 -21.62 5.94 35.93
N GLN A 304 -22.39 6.39 36.93
CA GLN A 304 -22.86 5.57 38.04
C GLN A 304 -24.19 4.85 37.76
N ASP A 305 -24.79 5.06 36.58
CA ASP A 305 -26.04 4.40 36.21
C ASP A 305 -25.84 2.86 36.13
N PRO A 306 -26.56 2.06 36.95
CA PRO A 306 -26.48 0.61 36.89
C PRO A 306 -26.85 0.02 35.53
N ALA A 307 -27.60 0.75 34.68
CA ALA A 307 -27.96 0.32 33.34
C ALA A 307 -26.75 0.19 32.40
N LEU A 308 -25.64 0.88 32.71
CA LEU A 308 -24.39 0.77 31.95
C LEU A 308 -23.57 -0.47 32.35
N LEU A 309 -23.97 -1.22 33.37
CA LEU A 309 -23.25 -2.43 33.77
C LEU A 309 -23.70 -3.63 32.93
N SER A 310 -22.72 -4.32 32.34
CA SER A 310 -22.95 -5.61 31.69
C SER A 310 -23.32 -6.68 32.73
N PRO A 311 -23.88 -7.83 32.30
CA PRO A 311 -24.12 -8.98 33.19
C PRO A 311 -22.86 -9.46 33.95
N ASP A 312 -21.69 -9.25 33.36
CA ASP A 312 -20.39 -9.60 33.97
C ASP A 312 -19.89 -8.53 34.96
N GLY A 313 -20.56 -7.37 35.02
CA GLY A 313 -20.23 -6.24 35.87
C GLY A 313 -19.24 -5.26 35.25
N TYR A 314 -19.10 -5.25 33.92
CA TYR A 314 -18.25 -4.28 33.20
C TYR A 314 -19.05 -3.04 32.83
N MET A 315 -18.46 -1.86 32.97
CA MET A 315 -19.08 -0.64 32.47
C MET A 315 -19.02 -0.65 30.94
N THR A 316 -20.19 -0.71 30.30
CA THR A 316 -20.38 -0.86 28.86
C THR A 316 -21.26 0.28 28.37
N ILE A 317 -20.69 1.15 27.56
CA ILE A 317 -21.33 2.38 27.10
C ILE A 317 -21.54 2.24 25.58
N PRO A 318 -22.77 1.97 25.13
CA PRO A 318 -23.07 1.87 23.71
C PRO A 318 -23.11 3.26 23.06
N PHE A 319 -22.58 3.37 21.84
CA PHE A 319 -22.70 4.57 21.02
C PHE A 319 -22.76 4.20 19.53
N GLN A 320 -23.12 5.18 18.70
CA GLN A 320 -23.17 5.03 17.25
C GLN A 320 -22.47 6.21 16.59
N THR A 321 -21.84 5.94 15.46
CA THR A 321 -21.25 6.95 14.60
C THR A 321 -22.13 7.12 13.38
N VAL A 322 -22.41 8.37 12.97
CA VAL A 322 -23.27 8.65 11.80
C VAL A 322 -22.56 9.50 10.78
N VAL A 323 -22.98 9.41 9.51
CA VAL A 323 -22.37 10.18 8.40
C VAL A 323 -22.53 11.69 8.64
N ALA A 324 -23.60 12.10 9.33
CA ALA A 324 -23.89 13.50 9.61
C ALA A 324 -22.82 14.21 10.44
N ASP A 325 -22.04 13.46 11.23
CA ASP A 325 -20.96 13.99 12.06
C ASP A 325 -19.65 14.16 11.27
N LEU A 326 -19.62 13.70 10.02
CA LEU A 326 -18.49 13.78 9.12
C LEU A 326 -18.75 14.76 7.96
N SER A 327 -17.68 15.04 7.21
CA SER A 327 -17.80 15.88 6.02
C SER A 327 -18.78 15.25 5.02
N PRO A 328 -19.79 16.00 4.55
CA PRO A 328 -20.76 15.47 3.57
C PRO A 328 -20.15 15.23 2.19
N LEU A 329 -18.92 15.72 1.97
CA LEU A 329 -18.16 15.55 0.73
C LEU A 329 -17.31 14.28 0.74
N THR A 330 -17.25 13.54 1.85
CA THR A 330 -16.38 12.37 1.95
C THR A 330 -17.13 11.04 1.96
N SER A 331 -16.48 10.00 1.44
CA SER A 331 -17.02 8.65 1.27
C SER A 331 -15.98 7.58 1.59
N GLY A 332 -16.42 6.32 1.79
CA GLY A 332 -15.49 5.21 2.03
C GLY A 332 -14.75 5.26 3.37
N HIS A 333 -15.37 5.79 4.43
CA HIS A 333 -14.76 5.98 5.76
C HIS A 333 -14.32 4.66 6.41
N ARG A 334 -13.03 4.34 6.32
CA ARG A 334 -12.41 3.11 6.85
C ARG A 334 -11.44 3.42 7.97
N ILE A 335 -11.52 2.68 9.06
CA ILE A 335 -10.63 2.87 10.22
C ILE A 335 -9.20 2.47 9.85
N VAL A 336 -8.24 3.32 10.22
CA VAL A 336 -6.80 3.02 10.21
C VAL A 336 -6.34 2.56 11.58
N GLY A 337 -6.79 3.26 12.62
CA GLY A 337 -6.47 2.92 14.00
C GLY A 337 -7.27 3.75 15.00
N ILE A 338 -7.26 3.32 16.26
CA ILE A 338 -7.95 4.01 17.35
C ILE A 338 -6.96 4.23 18.49
N GLU A 339 -6.96 5.44 19.03
CA GLU A 339 -6.30 5.80 20.29
C GLU A 339 -7.36 6.22 21.31
N ALA A 340 -7.06 6.08 22.59
CA ALA A 340 -7.96 6.48 23.66
C ALA A 340 -7.24 7.40 24.65
N GLU A 341 -7.97 8.36 25.21
CA GLU A 341 -7.51 9.23 26.28
C GLU A 341 -8.52 9.18 27.41
N ILE A 342 -8.02 9.05 28.65
CA ILE A 342 -8.82 9.23 29.86
C ILE A 342 -8.41 10.56 30.48
N VAL A 343 -9.38 11.46 30.62
CA VAL A 343 -9.20 12.78 31.25
C VAL A 343 -9.85 12.74 32.62
N GLY A 344 -9.09 13.08 33.66
CA GLY A 344 -9.57 13.02 35.04
C GLY A 344 -8.53 13.49 36.04
N THR A 345 -8.95 13.65 37.30
CA THR A 345 -8.06 14.14 38.36
C THR A 345 -7.32 13.04 39.12
N ASP A 346 -7.92 11.85 39.21
CA ASP A 346 -7.40 10.70 39.98
C ASP A 346 -7.56 9.43 39.13
N VAL A 347 -6.70 9.32 38.12
CA VAL A 347 -6.80 8.31 37.05
C VAL A 347 -5.88 7.10 37.28
N GLY A 348 -5.28 7.00 38.48
CA GLY A 348 -4.38 5.89 38.85
C GLY A 348 -2.97 6.02 38.27
N ASP A 349 -2.37 4.86 38.00
CA ASP A 349 -1.06 4.69 37.38
C ASP A 349 -1.07 5.07 35.88
N ASP A 350 0.12 5.16 35.26
CA ASP A 350 0.30 5.55 33.86
C ASP A 350 -0.22 4.52 32.83
N LEU A 351 -0.83 3.41 33.27
CA LEU A 351 -1.20 2.30 32.41
C LEU A 351 -2.64 1.86 32.69
N GLY A 352 -3.51 2.02 31.69
CA GLY A 352 -4.88 1.50 31.70
C GLY A 352 -5.20 0.63 30.48
N ARG A 353 -6.44 0.14 30.41
CA ARG A 353 -6.99 -0.60 29.26
C ARG A 353 -8.43 -0.19 29.01
N VAL A 354 -8.68 0.28 27.79
CA VAL A 354 -10.02 0.58 27.28
C VAL A 354 -10.33 -0.41 26.18
N TYR A 355 -11.53 -0.97 26.20
CA TYR A 355 -11.97 -1.89 25.16
C TYR A 355 -12.98 -1.19 24.27
N VAL A 356 -12.81 -1.31 22.96
CA VAL A 356 -13.77 -0.80 21.97
C VAL A 356 -14.28 -1.98 21.17
N VAL A 357 -15.58 -2.21 21.19
CA VAL A 357 -16.23 -3.34 20.52
C VAL A 357 -17.08 -2.83 19.38
N GLN A 358 -16.86 -3.34 18.17
CA GLN A 358 -17.75 -3.11 17.04
C GLN A 358 -18.92 -4.10 17.08
N ARG A 359 -20.16 -3.60 17.05
CA ARG A 359 -21.37 -4.43 16.99
C ARG A 359 -21.95 -4.49 15.58
N GLY A 360 -21.93 -5.70 15.03
CA GLY A 360 -23.01 -6.30 14.24
C GLY A 360 -23.30 -5.75 12.84
N THR A 361 -23.43 -4.45 12.66
CA THR A 361 -23.86 -3.86 11.38
C THR A 361 -23.14 -2.55 11.12
N GLY A 362 -22.56 -2.42 9.92
CA GLY A 362 -22.00 -1.17 9.43
C GLY A 362 -22.57 -0.84 8.05
N LEU A 363 -22.76 0.45 7.76
CA LEU A 363 -23.05 0.92 6.41
C LEU A 363 -21.76 1.42 5.76
N ILE A 364 -21.49 1.00 4.53
CA ILE A 364 -20.53 1.69 3.67
C ILE A 364 -21.33 2.46 2.63
N THR A 365 -21.09 3.77 2.58
CA THR A 365 -21.51 4.59 1.46
C THR A 365 -20.37 4.59 0.47
N ASP A 366 -20.65 4.09 -0.73
CA ASP A 366 -19.69 4.05 -1.83
C ASP A 366 -19.41 5.47 -2.38
N ALA A 367 -18.38 5.62 -3.19
CA ALA A 367 -18.02 6.87 -3.86
C ALA A 367 -19.16 7.40 -4.76
N ASP A 368 -19.98 6.50 -5.31
CA ASP A 368 -21.19 6.82 -6.08
C ASP A 368 -22.43 7.11 -5.22
N ARG A 369 -22.26 7.17 -3.88
CA ARG A 369 -23.30 7.40 -2.86
C ARG A 369 -24.32 6.28 -2.68
N ASP A 370 -24.08 5.12 -3.26
CA ASP A 370 -24.86 3.93 -2.97
C ASP A 370 -24.58 3.39 -1.57
N LYS A 371 -25.64 2.88 -0.92
CA LYS A 371 -25.63 2.44 0.48
C LYS A 371 -25.60 0.92 0.56
N HIS A 372 -24.53 0.38 1.14
CA HIS A 372 -24.37 -1.06 1.34
C HIS A 372 -24.37 -1.42 2.83
N PHE A 373 -25.24 -2.36 3.22
CA PHE A 373 -25.34 -2.84 4.60
C PHE A 373 -24.52 -4.12 4.77
N TYR A 374 -23.61 -4.11 5.74
CA TYR A 374 -22.77 -5.24 6.05
C TYR A 374 -22.99 -5.71 7.47
N GLY A 375 -23.19 -7.03 7.63
CA GLY A 375 -23.12 -7.69 8.92
C GLY A 375 -21.67 -8.03 9.25
N PHE A 376 -21.10 -7.44 10.30
CA PHE A 376 -19.72 -7.72 10.69
C PHE A 376 -19.68 -8.60 11.94
N PRO A 377 -18.80 -9.62 11.98
CA PRO A 377 -18.55 -10.34 13.22
C PRO A 377 -17.98 -9.35 14.23
N ALA A 378 -18.49 -9.39 15.46
CA ALA A 378 -18.04 -8.51 16.52
C ALA A 378 -16.53 -8.65 16.72
N ARG A 379 -15.85 -7.51 16.83
CA ARG A 379 -14.41 -7.46 17.14
C ARG A 379 -14.19 -6.46 18.26
N THR A 380 -13.37 -6.88 19.21
CA THR A 380 -12.91 -6.04 20.32
C THR A 380 -11.48 -5.61 20.06
N ALA A 381 -11.22 -4.31 20.13
CA ALA A 381 -9.88 -3.73 20.27
C ALA A 381 -9.59 -3.51 21.76
N VAL A 382 -8.37 -3.83 22.17
CA VAL A 382 -7.85 -3.49 23.51
C VAL A 382 -6.87 -2.34 23.30
N ILE A 383 -7.20 -1.18 23.84
CA ILE A 383 -6.49 0.08 23.62
C ILE A 383 -5.82 0.47 24.93
N ASN A 384 -4.56 0.86 24.84
CA ASN A 384 -3.85 1.47 25.95
C ASN A 384 -4.20 2.95 25.92
N PRO A 385 -4.93 3.50 26.90
CA PRO A 385 -5.20 4.91 26.94
C PRO A 385 -3.94 5.66 27.38
N PHE A 386 -3.83 6.92 26.96
CA PHE A 386 -2.99 7.90 27.64
C PHE A 386 -3.84 8.77 28.56
N PHE A 387 -3.21 9.42 29.53
CA PHE A 387 -3.92 10.11 30.60
C PHE A 387 -3.63 11.61 30.56
N ASN A 388 -4.68 12.44 30.56
CA ASN A 388 -4.57 13.91 30.58
C ASN A 388 -3.55 14.46 29.55
N GLY A 389 -3.60 13.96 28.31
CA GLY A 389 -2.67 14.33 27.24
C GLY A 389 -1.23 13.84 27.39
N THR A 390 -0.88 13.14 28.47
CA THR A 390 0.50 12.73 28.76
C THR A 390 0.77 11.32 28.21
N ARG A 391 1.80 11.21 27.36
CA ARG A 391 2.24 9.94 26.77
C ARG A 391 3.57 9.53 27.38
N VAL A 392 3.54 8.46 28.17
CA VAL A 392 4.70 7.93 28.91
C VAL A 392 5.50 6.93 28.05
N TYR A 393 4.81 6.22 27.15
CA TYR A 393 5.40 5.22 26.26
C TYR A 393 5.52 5.73 24.82
N GLU A 394 6.09 4.90 23.93
CA GLU A 394 6.14 5.18 22.50
C GLU A 394 4.73 5.34 21.90
N ASP A 395 4.58 6.27 20.95
CA ASP A 395 3.28 6.60 20.33
C ASP A 395 2.59 5.40 19.66
N ASN A 396 3.37 4.47 19.12
CA ASN A 396 2.87 3.26 18.48
C ASN A 396 2.07 2.36 19.45
N LEU A 397 2.29 2.45 20.76
CA LEU A 397 1.67 1.60 21.77
C LEU A 397 0.23 2.02 22.08
N TYR A 398 -0.08 3.30 21.90
CA TYR A 398 -1.41 3.87 22.14
C TYR A 398 -2.35 3.62 20.96
N ARG A 399 -1.80 3.45 19.75
CA ARG A 399 -2.56 3.23 18.52
C ARG A 399 -2.86 1.76 18.29
N ASN A 400 -4.14 1.39 18.39
CA ASN A 400 -4.59 0.04 18.08
C ASN A 400 -5.12 -0.07 16.64
N ALA A 401 -4.55 -0.98 15.84
CA ALA A 401 -4.96 -1.24 14.45
C ALA A 401 -5.85 -2.50 14.29
N ARG A 402 -6.37 -3.09 15.37
CA ARG A 402 -7.17 -4.33 15.30
C ARG A 402 -8.52 -4.15 14.58
N LEU A 403 -9.04 -2.93 14.62
CA LEU A 403 -10.25 -2.51 13.92
C LEU A 403 -9.95 -1.85 12.57
N ARG A 404 -8.71 -1.95 12.08
CA ARG A 404 -8.35 -1.45 10.75
C ARG A 404 -9.28 -2.04 9.68
N ASP A 405 -9.57 -1.24 8.67
CA ASP A 405 -10.37 -1.57 7.49
C ASP A 405 -11.86 -1.81 7.79
N ARG A 406 -12.29 -1.64 9.05
CA ARG A 406 -13.70 -1.65 9.41
C ARG A 406 -14.35 -0.32 9.03
N PRO A 407 -15.63 -0.32 8.64
CA PRO A 407 -16.35 0.92 8.45
C PRO A 407 -16.40 1.68 9.76
N PHE A 408 -16.05 2.95 9.69
CA PHE A 408 -16.16 3.83 10.83
C PHE A 408 -17.61 4.27 11.05
N VAL A 409 -18.36 4.48 9.98
CA VAL A 409 -19.64 5.20 10.00
C VAL A 409 -20.83 4.24 9.99
N ASN A 410 -21.98 4.71 10.52
CA ASN A 410 -23.23 3.98 10.67
C ASN A 410 -23.00 2.61 11.30
N THR A 411 -22.13 2.62 12.30
CA THR A 411 -21.66 1.43 12.99
C THR A 411 -21.99 1.59 14.47
N ALA A 412 -22.50 0.52 15.07
CA ALA A 412 -22.73 0.47 16.50
C ALA A 412 -21.44 0.04 17.22
N TRP A 413 -21.15 0.72 18.31
CA TRP A 413 -19.94 0.53 19.11
C TRP A 413 -20.30 0.38 20.59
N ASP A 414 -19.52 -0.39 21.32
CA ASP A 414 -19.51 -0.37 22.77
C ASP A 414 -18.13 0.07 23.26
N LEU A 415 -18.09 1.11 24.08
CA LEU A 415 -16.93 1.49 24.87
C LEU A 415 -17.02 0.74 26.21
N VAL A 416 -16.04 -0.11 26.51
CA VAL A 416 -16.05 -0.93 27.72
C VAL A 416 -14.85 -0.59 28.60
N LEU A 417 -15.14 -0.31 29.86
CA LEU A 417 -14.15 -0.14 30.92
C LEU A 417 -14.33 -1.26 31.95
N ASN A 418 -13.38 -2.19 31.96
CA ASN A 418 -13.37 -3.29 32.91
C ASN A 418 -12.61 -2.86 34.17
N LEU A 419 -13.32 -2.55 35.25
CA LEU A 419 -12.73 -2.16 36.54
C LEU A 419 -12.61 -3.36 37.51
N ARG A 420 -13.19 -4.50 37.16
CA ARG A 420 -13.33 -5.66 38.05
C ARG A 420 -12.17 -6.65 37.89
N ASP A 421 -11.99 -7.14 36.67
CA ASP A 421 -11.06 -8.23 36.39
C ASP A 421 -9.72 -7.72 35.85
N GLU A 422 -9.73 -6.60 35.12
CA GLU A 422 -8.51 -6.02 34.56
C GLU A 422 -7.69 -5.34 35.65
N ARG A 423 -6.50 -5.88 35.93
CA ARG A 423 -5.70 -5.49 37.10
C ARG A 423 -5.25 -4.04 37.03
N VAL A 424 -4.93 -3.59 35.82
CA VAL A 424 -4.38 -2.26 35.53
C VAL A 424 -5.44 -1.16 35.45
N ASN A 425 -6.71 -1.52 35.64
CA ASN A 425 -7.82 -0.57 35.67
C ASN A 425 -8.40 -0.40 37.08
N ARG A 426 -7.92 -1.14 38.08
CA ARG A 426 -8.51 -1.19 39.43
C ARG A 426 -8.34 0.10 40.23
N ASP A 427 -7.30 0.84 39.88
CA ASP A 427 -6.88 2.13 40.41
C ASP A 427 -7.55 3.31 39.71
N ILE A 428 -8.16 3.09 38.53
CA ILE A 428 -8.94 4.11 37.84
C ILE A 428 -10.23 4.35 38.63
N ASN A 429 -10.35 5.55 39.22
CA ASN A 429 -11.55 5.96 39.94
C ASN A 429 -12.60 6.54 38.96
N PRO A 430 -13.76 5.88 38.74
CA PRO A 430 -14.76 6.37 37.79
C PRO A 430 -15.34 7.73 38.18
N ALA A 431 -15.36 8.05 39.48
CA ALA A 431 -15.87 9.31 39.99
C ALA A 431 -14.91 10.48 39.77
N SER A 432 -13.67 10.22 39.35
CA SER A 432 -12.67 11.25 39.04
C SER A 432 -12.54 11.52 37.53
N ILE A 433 -13.20 10.71 36.70
CA ILE A 433 -13.20 10.85 35.24
C ILE A 433 -14.02 12.08 34.86
N ASN A 434 -13.41 12.93 34.04
CA ASN A 434 -14.02 14.13 33.47
C ASN A 434 -14.39 13.91 32.00
N ASP A 435 -13.66 13.05 31.28
CA ASP A 435 -14.01 12.64 29.91
C ASP A 435 -13.25 11.36 29.52
N ILE A 436 -13.77 10.61 28.56
CA ILE A 436 -13.03 9.58 27.83
C ILE A 436 -13.14 9.91 26.35
N ARG A 437 -12.00 10.12 25.69
CA ARG A 437 -11.95 10.51 24.29
C ARG A 437 -11.38 9.39 23.45
N LEU A 438 -12.07 9.07 22.36
CA LEU A 438 -11.57 8.17 21.33
C LEU A 438 -11.11 8.99 20.15
N TYR A 439 -9.84 8.83 19.78
CA TYR A 439 -9.27 9.39 18.57
C TYR A 439 -9.29 8.30 17.51
N VAL A 440 -10.24 8.40 16.60
CA VAL A 440 -10.40 7.44 15.49
C VAL A 440 -9.73 8.01 14.26
N PHE A 441 -8.66 7.36 13.84
CA PHE A 441 -7.97 7.64 12.59
C PHE A 441 -8.67 6.85 11.48
N TYR A 442 -9.10 7.52 10.42
CA TYR A 442 -9.78 6.88 9.30
C TYR A 442 -9.31 7.46 7.96
N GLU A 443 -9.46 6.66 6.92
CA GLU A 443 -9.23 7.03 5.52
C GLU A 443 -10.57 7.28 4.84
N ASP A 444 -10.66 8.33 4.02
CA ASP A 444 -11.80 8.62 3.17
C ASP A 444 -11.38 9.20 1.81
N PHE A 445 -12.29 9.14 0.84
CA PHE A 445 -12.15 9.84 -0.44
C PHE A 445 -12.96 11.14 -0.39
N THR A 446 -12.41 12.21 -0.96
CA THR A 446 -13.11 13.50 -1.06
C THR A 446 -13.69 13.65 -2.45
N ASN A 447 -15.02 13.75 -2.55
CA ASN A 447 -15.72 14.03 -3.80
C ASN A 447 -15.84 15.55 -3.97
N LEU A 448 -15.44 16.07 -5.14
CA LEU A 448 -15.61 17.49 -5.52
C LEU A 448 -17.06 17.84 -5.88
#